data_AF-A0A2D9CIC5-F1
#
_entry.id   AF-A0A2D9CIC5-F1
#
_cell.length_a   1.000
_cell.length_b   1.000
_cell.length_c   1.000
_cell.angle_alpha   90.00
_cell.angle_beta   90.00
_cell.angle_gamma   90.00
#
_symmetry.space_group_name_H-M   'P 1'
#
loop_
_entity.id
_entity.type
_entity.pdbx_description
1 polymer ?
#
loop_
_entity_poly.entity_id
_entity_poly.type
_entity_poly.pdbx_seq_one_letter_code
_entity_poly.pdbx_strand_id
1 'polypeptide(L)'
;MGIRETLNEKPMIGRTIAFLAIAAAIYFAFRAGSNKAPDSLERRSQMVTIRDTLTGDEWEMNRGRFERLLLTQQGQIDPNGGIPSKFSDGKPVGVLVDKNDWEETVERINAMKAHYGADGSGSDG
;
A
#
# COMPACT_ATOMS: atom_id res chain seq x y z
N MET A 1 8.81 -15.07 -52.26
CA MET A 1 9.75 -15.76 -51.37
C MET A 1 9.17 -15.69 -49.98
N GLY A 2 8.69 -16.83 -49.49
CA GLY A 2 7.78 -16.87 -48.34
C GLY A 2 8.55 -16.72 -47.03
N ILE A 3 7.93 -16.03 -46.07
CA ILE A 3 8.30 -16.06 -44.62
C ILE A 3 8.58 -17.47 -44.08
N ARG A 4 8.09 -18.51 -44.76
CA ARG A 4 8.31 -19.93 -44.43
C ARG A 4 9.70 -20.43 -44.83
N GLU A 5 10.32 -19.89 -45.88
CA GLU A 5 11.67 -20.26 -46.34
C GLU A 5 12.75 -19.60 -45.47
N THR A 6 12.56 -18.33 -45.11
CA THR A 6 13.48 -17.58 -44.23
C THR A 6 13.53 -18.18 -42.82
N LEU A 7 12.46 -18.83 -42.37
CA LEU A 7 12.40 -19.54 -41.08
C LEU A 7 13.16 -20.88 -41.09
N ASN A 8 13.26 -21.55 -42.24
CA ASN A 8 13.90 -22.87 -42.35
C ASN A 8 15.42 -22.77 -42.57
N GLU A 9 15.89 -21.65 -43.12
CA GLU A 9 17.30 -21.46 -43.48
C GLU A 9 18.18 -21.00 -42.30
N LYS A 10 17.60 -20.41 -41.25
CA LYS A 10 18.33 -19.88 -40.08
C LYS A 10 17.64 -20.20 -38.74
N PRO A 11 17.78 -21.43 -38.22
CA PRO A 11 17.16 -21.85 -36.94
C PRO A 11 17.59 -21.02 -35.72
N MET A 12 18.70 -20.27 -35.82
CA MET A 12 19.15 -19.35 -34.77
C MET A 12 18.28 -18.10 -34.59
N ILE A 13 17.59 -17.65 -35.65
CA ILE A 13 16.76 -16.43 -35.58
C ILE A 13 15.52 -16.70 -34.71
N GLY A 14 14.89 -17.86 -34.86
CA GLY A 14 13.76 -18.28 -34.03
C GLY A 14 14.13 -18.36 -32.54
N ARG A 15 15.33 -18.88 -32.22
CA ARG A 15 15.84 -18.90 -30.84
C ARG A 15 16.07 -17.50 -30.28
N THR A 16 16.63 -16.59 -31.07
CA THR A 16 16.90 -15.21 -30.65
C THR A 16 15.61 -14.47 -30.31
N ILE A 17 14.58 -14.62 -31.16
CA ILE A 17 13.25 -14.01 -30.92
C ILE A 17 12.59 -14.63 -29.67
N ALA A 18 12.70 -15.95 -29.48
CA ALA A 18 12.18 -16.61 -28.29
C ALA A 18 12.87 -16.11 -27.00
N PHE A 19 14.20 -15.96 -27.01
CA PHE A 19 14.94 -15.41 -25.88
C PHE A 19 14.54 -13.96 -25.57
N LEU A 20 14.33 -13.13 -26.59
CA LEU A 20 13.84 -11.76 -26.44
C LEU A 20 12.43 -11.72 -25.83
N ALA A 21 11.53 -12.59 -26.29
CA ALA A 21 10.18 -12.68 -25.76
C ALA A 21 10.17 -13.13 -24.29
N ILE A 22 11.00 -14.12 -23.93
CA ILE A 22 11.15 -14.58 -22.54
C ILE A 22 11.75 -13.48 -21.66
N ALA A 23 12.79 -12.79 -22.13
CA ALA A 23 13.40 -11.68 -21.39
C ALA A 23 12.40 -10.54 -21.15
N ALA A 24 11.60 -10.19 -22.16
CA ALA A 24 10.53 -9.21 -22.02
C ALA A 24 9.47 -9.67 -21.01
N ALA A 25 9.03 -10.94 -21.08
CA ALA A 25 8.07 -11.50 -20.14
C ALA A 25 8.59 -11.50 -18.70
N ILE A 26 9.86 -11.85 -18.49
CA ILE A 26 10.53 -11.80 -17.18
C ILE A 26 10.57 -10.35 -16.66
N TYR A 27 10.97 -9.40 -17.51
CA TYR A 27 11.01 -7.99 -17.15
C TYR A 27 9.63 -7.46 -16.77
N PHE A 28 8.59 -7.78 -17.54
CA PHE A 28 7.22 -7.42 -17.20
C PHE A 28 6.70 -8.12 -15.95
N ALA A 29 7.08 -9.37 -15.69
CA ALA A 29 6.71 -10.09 -14.47
C ALA A 29 7.32 -9.45 -13.22
N PHE A 30 8.61 -9.09 -13.27
CA PHE A 30 9.27 -8.36 -12.18
C PHE A 30 8.69 -6.95 -12.01
N ARG A 31 8.35 -6.25 -13.10
CA ARG A 31 7.72 -4.92 -13.05
C ARG A 31 6.29 -4.97 -12.52
N ALA A 32 5.51 -6.00 -12.87
CA ALA A 32 4.13 -6.16 -12.46
C ALA A 32 3.99 -6.49 -10.96
N GLY A 33 4.96 -7.20 -10.36
CA GLY A 33 5.01 -7.44 -8.91
C GLY A 33 5.10 -6.15 -8.07
N SER A 34 5.65 -5.06 -8.64
CA SER A 34 5.71 -3.75 -7.98
C SER A 34 4.43 -2.92 -8.07
N ASN A 35 3.40 -3.40 -8.79
CA ASN A 35 2.13 -2.70 -9.01
C ASN A 35 0.99 -3.21 -8.11
N LYS A 36 1.29 -3.84 -6.96
CA LYS A 36 0.27 -3.94 -5.91
C LYS A 36 -0.04 -2.53 -5.47
N ALA A 37 -1.15 -1.98 -5.99
CA ALA A 37 -1.63 -0.68 -5.57
C ALA A 37 -1.62 -0.67 -4.03
N PRO A 38 -0.91 0.27 -3.38
CA PRO A 38 -0.79 0.31 -1.92
C PRO A 38 -2.15 0.49 -1.23
N ASP A 39 -3.19 0.75 -2.02
CA ASP A 39 -4.57 1.01 -1.64
C ASP A 39 -5.55 0.03 -2.32
N SER A 40 -5.19 -1.25 -2.42
CA SER A 40 -6.10 -2.26 -2.96
C SER A 40 -7.29 -2.49 -2.00
N LEU A 41 -8.47 -2.78 -2.56
CA LEU A 41 -9.65 -3.19 -1.78
C LEU A 41 -9.34 -4.38 -0.85
N GLU A 42 -8.43 -5.24 -1.28
CA GLU A 42 -7.93 -6.38 -0.51
C GLU A 42 -7.12 -5.95 0.72
N ARG A 43 -6.28 -4.91 0.64
CA ARG A 43 -5.57 -4.38 1.82
C ARG A 43 -6.55 -3.78 2.81
N ARG A 44 -7.55 -3.02 2.33
CA ARG A 44 -8.57 -2.41 3.18
C ARG A 44 -9.48 -3.43 3.88
N SER A 45 -9.69 -4.62 3.30
CA SER A 45 -10.51 -5.67 3.90
C SER A 45 -9.77 -6.51 4.96
N GLN A 46 -8.43 -6.43 5.03
CA GLN A 46 -7.63 -7.18 6.01
C GLN A 46 -7.99 -6.82 7.45
N MET A 47 -7.96 -7.81 8.32
CA MET A 47 -7.99 -7.61 9.77
C MET A 47 -6.58 -7.24 10.23
N VAL A 48 -6.47 -6.17 11.01
CA VAL A 48 -5.22 -5.72 11.61
C VAL A 48 -5.33 -5.77 13.12
N THR A 49 -4.25 -6.19 13.76
CA THR A 49 -4.13 -6.22 15.22
C THR A 49 -3.58 -4.89 15.71
N ILE A 50 -4.35 -4.26 16.60
CA ILE A 50 -4.02 -3.00 17.22
C ILE A 50 -3.71 -3.26 18.68
N ARG A 51 -2.67 -2.63 19.18
CA ARG A 51 -2.24 -2.69 20.58
C ARG A 51 -2.45 -1.35 21.25
N ASP A 52 -2.98 -1.40 22.47
CA ASP A 52 -3.00 -0.26 23.38
C ASP A 52 -1.60 -0.09 23.98
N THR A 53 -0.96 1.06 23.76
CA THR A 53 0.39 1.33 24.29
C THR A 53 0.43 1.51 25.82
N LEU A 54 -0.70 1.75 26.48
CA LEU A 54 -0.81 1.91 27.93
C LEU A 54 -1.12 0.59 28.64
N THR A 55 -2.11 -0.16 28.15
CA THR A 55 -2.54 -1.41 28.80
C THR A 55 -1.86 -2.64 28.23
N GLY A 56 -1.32 -2.57 27.00
CA GLY A 56 -0.78 -3.71 26.27
C GLY A 56 -1.85 -4.61 25.66
N ASP A 57 -3.13 -4.30 25.85
CA ASP A 57 -4.23 -5.09 25.31
C ASP A 57 -4.31 -4.97 23.80
N GLU A 58 -4.59 -6.11 23.16
CA GLU A 58 -4.70 -6.20 21.71
C GLU A 58 -6.15 -6.42 21.29
N TRP A 59 -6.54 -5.77 20.20
CA TRP A 59 -7.81 -6.03 19.54
C TRP A 59 -7.67 -5.97 18.04
N GLU A 60 -8.56 -6.68 17.37
CA GLU A 60 -8.59 -6.69 15.92
C GLU A 60 -9.63 -5.72 15.39
N MET A 61 -9.29 -5.03 14.30
CA MET A 61 -10.27 -4.32 13.51
C MET A 61 -9.95 -4.39 12.03
N ASN A 62 -10.96 -4.12 11.20
CA ASN A 62 -10.74 -3.99 9.78
C ASN A 62 -9.82 -2.80 9.46
N ARG A 63 -8.82 -3.03 8.61
CA ARG A 63 -7.81 -2.04 8.21
C ARG A 63 -8.41 -0.78 7.61
N GLY A 64 -9.40 -0.91 6.74
CA GLY A 64 -10.11 0.24 6.18
C GLY A 64 -10.78 1.09 7.26
N ARG A 65 -11.30 0.47 8.33
CA ARG A 65 -11.85 1.20 9.48
C ARG A 65 -10.77 1.90 10.29
N PHE A 66 -9.64 1.23 10.52
CA PHE A 66 -8.48 1.79 11.21
C PHE A 66 -7.96 3.04 10.51
N GLU A 67 -7.67 2.94 9.21
CA GLU A 67 -7.14 4.04 8.41
C GLU A 67 -8.14 5.20 8.32
N ARG A 68 -9.43 4.91 8.24
CA ARG A 68 -10.48 5.93 8.28
C ARG A 68 -10.47 6.71 9.59
N LEU A 69 -10.28 6.05 10.73
CA LEU A 69 -10.19 6.72 12.03
C LEU A 69 -9.01 7.68 12.09
N LEU A 70 -7.84 7.25 11.60
CA LEU A 70 -6.65 8.10 11.49
C LEU A 70 -6.89 9.29 10.55
N LEU A 71 -7.51 9.07 9.39
CA LEU A 71 -7.84 10.15 8.47
C LEU A 71 -8.78 11.19 9.09
N THR A 72 -9.73 10.77 9.94
CA THR A 72 -10.66 11.69 10.62
C THR A 72 -10.05 12.45 11.80
N GLN A 73 -8.87 12.06 12.30
CA GLN A 73 -8.19 12.82 13.33
C GLN A 73 -7.75 14.19 12.78
N GLN A 74 -7.84 15.23 13.62
CA GLN A 74 -7.39 16.57 13.22
C GLN A 74 -5.86 16.62 13.20
N GLY A 75 -5.30 17.27 12.17
CA GLY A 75 -3.86 17.45 12.03
C GLY A 75 -3.10 16.20 11.55
N GLN A 76 -1.79 16.25 11.66
CA GLN A 76 -0.90 15.13 11.34
C GLN A 76 -0.98 14.05 12.43
N ILE A 77 -0.82 12.80 12.02
CA ILE A 77 -0.72 11.66 12.91
C ILE A 77 0.67 11.66 13.56
N ASP A 78 0.68 11.67 14.89
CA ASP A 78 1.90 11.44 15.68
C ASP A 78 2.28 9.96 15.57
N PRO A 79 3.53 9.61 15.20
CA PRO A 79 4.00 8.22 15.20
C PRO A 79 3.85 7.51 16.56
N ASN A 80 3.76 8.25 17.67
CA ASN A 80 3.52 7.69 19.00
C ASN A 80 2.04 7.73 19.41
N GLY A 81 1.19 8.37 18.60
CA GLY A 81 -0.24 8.54 18.81
C GLY A 81 -1.05 7.68 17.86
N GLY A 82 -2.02 6.96 18.39
CA GLY A 82 -2.82 5.99 17.65
C GLY A 82 -4.27 6.41 17.44
N ILE A 83 -5.09 5.42 17.10
CA ILE A 83 -6.55 5.57 17.16
C ILE A 83 -7.05 5.54 18.62
N PRO A 84 -8.27 6.04 18.88
CA PRO A 84 -8.93 5.86 20.17
C PRO A 84 -8.97 4.40 20.58
N SER A 85 -8.38 4.09 21.73
CA SER A 85 -8.37 2.74 22.27
C SER A 85 -9.71 2.37 22.88
N LYS A 86 -10.06 1.09 22.76
CA LYS A 86 -11.19 0.48 23.46
C LYS A 86 -10.93 0.26 24.95
N PHE A 87 -9.67 0.17 25.35
CA PHE A 87 -9.24 -0.22 26.69
C PHE A 87 -8.81 0.96 27.56
N SER A 88 -8.33 2.04 26.93
CA SER A 88 -7.85 3.25 27.62
C SER A 88 -8.82 4.44 27.53
N ASP A 89 -10.13 4.18 27.64
CA ASP A 89 -11.18 5.21 27.70
C ASP A 89 -11.14 6.22 26.53
N GLY A 90 -10.92 5.71 25.31
CA GLY A 90 -10.90 6.53 24.09
C GLY A 90 -9.63 7.36 23.88
N LYS A 91 -8.58 7.20 24.71
CA LYS A 91 -7.28 7.84 24.47
C LYS A 91 -6.69 7.39 23.12
N PRO A 92 -6.04 8.29 22.35
CA PRO A 92 -5.47 7.98 21.04
C PRO A 92 -4.15 7.20 21.19
N VAL A 93 -4.23 5.98 21.69
CA VAL A 93 -3.07 5.13 22.06
C VAL A 93 -3.07 3.77 21.35
N GLY A 94 -4.01 3.54 20.45
CA GLY A 94 -4.12 2.31 19.66
C GLY A 94 -3.27 2.34 18.39
N VAL A 95 -2.16 1.62 18.38
CA VAL A 95 -1.23 1.53 17.24
C VAL A 95 -1.18 0.12 16.67
N LEU A 96 -0.76 -0.05 15.42
CA LEU A 96 -0.59 -1.40 14.86
C LEU A 96 0.53 -2.13 15.61
N VAL A 97 0.33 -3.44 15.86
CA VAL A 97 1.35 -4.31 16.47
C VAL A 97 2.59 -4.40 15.58
N ASP A 98 2.40 -4.46 14.26
CA ASP A 98 3.49 -4.42 13.30
C ASP A 98 4.01 -2.98 13.15
N LYS A 99 5.22 -2.76 13.67
CA LYS A 99 5.88 -1.45 13.67
C LYS A 99 6.18 -0.94 12.27
N ASN A 100 6.57 -1.82 11.33
CA ASN A 100 6.89 -1.39 9.97
C ASN A 100 5.60 -0.98 9.24
N ASP A 101 4.53 -1.75 9.42
CA ASP A 101 3.23 -1.45 8.82
C ASP A 101 2.61 -0.18 9.45
N TRP A 102 2.88 0.09 10.73
CA TRP A 102 2.51 1.33 11.41
C TRP A 102 3.21 2.54 10.82
N GLU A 103 4.54 2.51 10.71
CA GLU A 103 5.35 3.61 10.17
C GLU A 103 4.94 3.94 8.73
N GLU A 104 4.78 2.91 7.86
CA GLU A 104 4.29 3.08 6.49
C GLU A 104 2.89 3.74 6.47
N THR A 105 2.01 3.31 7.37
CA THR A 105 0.64 3.84 7.43
C THR A 105 0.62 5.31 7.88
N VAL A 106 1.41 5.68 8.90
CA VAL A 106 1.53 7.06 9.39
C VAL A 106 2.10 7.96 8.30
N GLU A 107 3.20 7.55 7.66
CA GLU A 107 3.83 8.32 6.58
C GLU A 107 2.85 8.55 5.43
N ARG A 108 2.17 7.50 4.98
CA ARG A 108 1.20 7.57 3.88
C ARG A 108 0.01 8.48 4.23
N ILE A 109 -0.57 8.34 5.41
CA ILE A 109 -1.72 9.16 5.83
C ILE A 109 -1.30 10.63 5.99
N ASN A 110 -0.12 10.90 6.54
CA ASN A 110 0.40 12.26 6.66
C ASN A 110 0.67 12.88 5.28
N ALA A 111 1.22 12.12 4.34
CA ALA A 111 1.37 12.57 2.95
C ALA A 111 0.01 12.88 2.31
N MET A 112 -0.99 12.01 2.48
CA MET A 112 -2.36 12.26 2.01
C MET A 112 -2.94 13.53 2.62
N LYS A 113 -2.85 13.70 3.94
CA LYS A 113 -3.35 14.90 4.63
C LYS A 113 -2.61 16.17 4.20
N ALA A 114 -1.31 16.10 3.92
CA ALA A 114 -0.56 17.24 3.39
C ALA A 114 -1.04 17.61 1.98
N HIS A 115 -1.29 16.63 1.11
CA HIS A 115 -1.85 16.86 -0.23
C HIS A 115 -3.27 17.46 -0.17
N TYR A 116 -4.18 16.86 0.60
CA TYR A 116 -5.58 17.34 0.69
C TYR A 116 -5.75 18.59 1.57
N GLY A 117 -4.87 18.81 2.54
CA GLY A 117 -4.84 20.01 3.38
C GLY A 117 -4.30 21.23 2.65
N ALA A 118 -3.46 21.05 1.62
CA ALA A 118 -2.99 22.12 0.76
C ALA A 118 -4.04 22.56 -0.28
N ASP A 119 -4.86 21.64 -0.79
CA ASP A 119 -5.91 21.93 -1.77
C ASP A 119 -7.22 22.45 -1.14
N GLY A 120 -7.37 22.36 0.19
CA GLY A 120 -8.56 22.77 0.93
C GLY A 120 -8.60 24.24 1.39
N SER A 121 -7.52 25.02 1.20
CA SER A 121 -7.48 26.45 1.60
C SER A 121 -7.89 27.42 0.49
N GLY A 122 -8.81 27.00 -0.39
CA GLY A 122 -9.21 27.76 -1.56
C GLY A 122 -10.68 27.56 -1.94
N SER A 123 -11.62 27.76 -1.02
CA SER A 123 -13.03 28.00 -1.37
C SER A 123 -13.78 28.63 -0.18
N ASP A 124 -13.36 29.81 0.25
CA ASP A 124 -14.29 30.81 0.77
C ASP A 124 -14.76 31.65 -0.41
N GLY A 125 -16.07 31.64 -0.68
CA GLY A 125 -16.76 32.39 -1.71
C GLY A 125 -18.26 32.23 -1.57
#